data_AF-A0AAN8JLE8-F1
#
_entry.id   AF-A0AAN8JLE8-F1
#
_cell.length_a   1.000
_cell.length_b   1.000
_cell.length_c   1.000
_cell.angle_alpha   90.00
_cell.angle_beta   90.00
_cell.angle_gamma   90.00
#
_symmetry.space_group_name_H-M   'P 1'
#
loop_
_entity.id
_entity.type
_entity.pdbx_description
1 polymer ?
#
loop_
_entity_poly.entity_id
_entity_poly.type
_entity_poly.pdbx_seq_one_letter_code
_entity_poly.pdbx_strand_id
1 'polypeptide(L)'
;MRDDMARFNWDSLQPSDALETWEDVLSLITNSVKRHIPLSKPHSRPKKIWFTSDVITSLKLKRKAWNKYKRNMTNLNYEDYHIARNNATKVQRNAHRHYEKQVADDIKTNTKNFWRYVKSKTQKDRHCYFRKRRWYNSNRQ
;
A
#
# COMPACT_ATOMS: atom_id res chain seq x y z
N MET A 1 -10.33 16.74 21.82
CA MET A 1 -9.00 17.42 21.79
C MET A 1 -9.11 18.87 22.24
N ARG A 2 -9.92 19.73 21.60
CA ARG A 2 -10.12 21.13 22.03
C ARG A 2 -10.52 21.24 23.51
N ASP A 3 -11.50 20.45 23.95
CA ASP A 3 -12.00 20.51 25.32
C ASP A 3 -10.98 19.98 26.35
N ASP A 4 -10.19 18.95 26.01
CA ASP A 4 -9.13 18.43 26.88
C ASP A 4 -8.01 19.47 27.08
N MET A 5 -7.64 20.20 26.01
CA MET A 5 -6.64 21.27 26.07
C MET A 5 -7.15 22.53 26.77
N ALA A 6 -8.45 22.82 26.68
CA ALA A 6 -9.08 23.93 27.38
C ALA A 6 -9.26 23.68 28.89
N ARG A 7 -9.33 22.40 29.30
CA ARG A 7 -9.41 22.00 30.72
C ARG A 7 -8.04 21.89 31.39
N PHE A 8 -6.97 21.90 30.62
CA PHE A 8 -5.62 21.86 31.18
C PHE A 8 -5.29 23.18 31.86
N ASN A 9 -4.76 23.12 33.08
CA ASN A 9 -4.36 24.30 33.82
C ASN A 9 -3.02 24.81 33.29
N TRP A 10 -3.03 25.87 32.49
CA TRP A 10 -1.82 26.43 31.90
C TRP A 10 -0.94 27.15 32.92
N ASP A 11 -1.52 27.63 34.02
CA ASP A 11 -0.81 28.36 35.06
C ASP A 11 0.07 27.44 35.93
N SER A 12 -0.11 26.12 35.85
CA SER A 12 0.76 25.15 36.54
C SER A 12 2.09 24.91 35.82
N LEU A 13 2.27 25.43 34.60
CA LEU A 13 3.55 25.43 33.90
C LEU A 13 4.40 26.60 34.40
N GLN A 14 4.84 26.53 35.65
CA GLN A 14 5.74 27.52 36.23
C GLN A 14 7.15 27.37 35.64
N PRO A 15 7.85 28.49 35.35
CA PRO A 15 9.15 28.47 34.70
C PRO A 15 10.27 28.24 35.73
N SER A 16 10.49 26.99 36.14
CA SER A 16 11.74 26.62 36.82
C SER A 16 12.83 26.27 35.81
N ASP A 17 12.50 25.50 34.78
CA ASP A 17 13.38 25.16 33.65
C ASP A 17 12.58 25.14 32.33
N ALA A 18 13.12 25.78 31.30
CA ALA A 18 12.50 25.85 29.97
C ALA A 18 12.42 24.48 29.30
N LEU A 19 13.32 23.57 29.66
CA LEU A 19 13.40 22.24 29.07
C LEU A 19 12.32 21.32 29.66
N GLU A 20 12.19 21.31 31.00
CA GLU A 20 11.16 20.53 31.70
C GLU A 20 9.73 20.98 31.32
N THR A 21 9.50 22.29 31.28
CA THR A 21 8.20 22.85 30.86
C THR A 21 7.85 22.50 29.42
N TRP A 22 8.83 22.41 28.52
CA TRP A 22 8.62 21.97 27.15
C TRP A 22 8.26 20.47 27.07
N GLU A 23 8.90 19.63 27.87
CA GLU A 23 8.58 18.20 27.94
C GLU A 23 7.16 17.95 28.44
N ASP A 24 6.70 18.71 29.43
CA ASP A 24 5.34 18.64 29.95
C ASP A 24 4.30 19.01 28.89
N VAL A 25 4.53 20.10 28.15
CA VAL A 25 3.65 20.52 27.04
C VAL A 25 3.64 19.46 25.93
N LEU A 26 4.80 18.89 25.59
CA LEU A 26 4.90 17.84 24.58
C LEU A 26 4.15 16.58 25.02
N SER A 27 4.23 16.21 26.30
CA SER A 27 3.52 15.07 26.88
C SER A 27 2.01 15.26 26.82
N LEU A 28 1.52 16.47 27.13
CA LEU A 28 0.10 16.82 27.07
C LEU A 28 -0.46 16.71 25.65
N ILE A 29 0.28 17.27 24.68
CA ILE A 29 -0.11 17.25 23.26
C ILE A 29 -0.12 15.80 22.75
N THR A 30 0.94 15.03 23.02
CA THR A 30 1.05 13.65 22.54
C THR A 30 -0.02 12.75 23.17
N ASN A 31 -0.37 12.94 24.45
CA ASN A 31 -1.45 12.22 25.12
C ASN A 31 -2.82 12.59 24.56
N SER A 32 -3.05 13.87 24.28
CA SER A 32 -4.28 14.36 23.63
C SER A 32 -4.43 13.78 22.22
N VAL A 33 -3.35 13.75 21.45
CA VAL A 33 -3.31 13.15 20.11
C VAL A 33 -3.62 11.65 20.18
N LYS A 34 -2.97 10.90 21.08
CA LYS A 34 -3.22 9.46 21.25
C LYS A 34 -4.67 9.14 21.63
N ARG A 35 -5.32 9.97 22.45
CA ARG A 35 -6.68 9.75 22.93
C ARG A 35 -7.75 10.08 21.89
N HIS A 36 -7.56 11.17 21.15
CA HIS A 36 -8.60 11.70 20.24
C HIS A 36 -8.41 11.31 18.78
N ILE A 37 -7.21 10.93 18.36
CA ILE A 37 -6.94 10.52 16.97
C ILE A 37 -6.90 8.99 16.92
N PRO A 38 -7.88 8.34 16.26
CA PRO A 38 -7.87 6.90 16.10
C PRO A 38 -6.67 6.49 15.26
N LEU A 39 -5.74 5.73 15.86
CA LEU A 39 -4.60 5.18 15.16
C LEU A 39 -5.05 3.96 14.35
N SER A 40 -4.95 4.05 13.03
CA SER A 40 -5.11 2.89 12.16
C SER A 40 -3.75 2.35 11.74
N LYS A 41 -3.58 1.03 11.76
CA LYS A 41 -2.42 0.41 11.09
C LYS A 41 -2.54 0.70 9.58
N PRO A 42 -1.45 1.12 8.91
CA PRO A 42 -1.48 1.32 7.47
C PRO A 42 -1.92 0.00 6.81
N HIS A 43 -3.02 0.06 6.07
CA HIS A 43 -3.53 -1.11 5.37
C HIS A 43 -2.58 -1.45 4.21
N SER A 44 -1.74 -2.45 4.41
CA SER A 44 -0.93 -3.02 3.34
C SER A 44 -1.75 -4.10 2.62
N ARG A 45 -1.95 -3.92 1.32
CA ARG A 45 -2.50 -4.99 0.50
C ARG A 45 -1.47 -6.11 0.42
N PRO A 46 -1.84 -7.37 0.74
CA PRO A 46 -0.91 -8.46 0.58
C PRO A 46 -0.45 -8.52 -0.87
N LYS A 47 0.85 -8.75 -1.08
CA LYS A 47 1.38 -9.01 -2.41
C LYS A 47 0.66 -10.22 -2.99
N LYS A 48 0.50 -10.25 -4.32
CA LYS A 48 -0.07 -11.42 -4.98
C LYS A 48 0.82 -12.62 -4.69
N ILE A 49 0.22 -13.79 -4.49
CA ILE A 49 0.92 -15.01 -4.05
C ILE A 49 2.08 -15.39 -4.99
N TRP A 50 1.93 -15.12 -6.29
CA TRP A 50 2.91 -15.44 -7.33
C TRP A 50 4.00 -14.36 -7.53
N PHE A 51 4.02 -13.28 -6.74
CA PHE A 51 5.07 -12.26 -6.85
C PHE A 51 6.40 -12.81 -6.34
N THR A 52 7.33 -13.05 -7.26
CA THR A 52 8.72 -13.39 -6.93
C THR A 52 9.56 -12.12 -6.71
N SER A 53 10.75 -12.28 -6.15
CA SER A 53 11.72 -11.17 -5.99
C SER A 53 12.01 -10.48 -7.33
N ASP A 54 12.13 -11.25 -8.41
CA ASP A 54 12.42 -10.74 -9.77
C ASP A 54 11.31 -9.85 -10.31
N VAL A 55 10.04 -10.20 -10.05
CA VAL A 55 8.89 -9.35 -10.39
C VAL A 55 9.00 -8.02 -9.65
N ILE A 56 9.37 -8.04 -8.37
CA ILE A 56 9.52 -6.83 -7.57
C ILE A 56 10.66 -5.97 -8.11
N THR A 57 11.82 -6.56 -8.39
CA THR A 57 13.00 -5.87 -8.91
C THR A 57 12.73 -5.25 -10.28
N SER A 58 12.12 -6.00 -11.20
CA SER A 58 11.76 -5.48 -12.53
C SER A 58 10.73 -4.35 -12.47
N LEU A 59 9.75 -4.40 -11.56
CA LEU A 59 8.80 -3.30 -11.33
C LEU A 59 9.49 -2.05 -10.75
N LYS A 60 10.46 -2.22 -9.85
CA LYS A 60 11.28 -1.11 -9.32
C LYS A 60 12.11 -0.47 -10.43
N LEU A 61 12.75 -1.26 -11.28
CA LEU A 61 13.53 -0.78 -12.42
C LEU A 61 12.65 0.00 -13.41
N LYS A 62 11.49 -0.54 -13.78
CA LYS A 62 10.50 0.17 -14.61
C LYS A 62 10.13 1.53 -14.01
N ARG A 63 9.86 1.58 -12.70
CA ARG A 63 9.52 2.83 -12.01
C ARG A 63 10.68 3.82 -11.99
N LYS A 64 11.92 3.34 -11.77
CA LYS A 64 13.13 4.16 -11.81
C LYS A 64 13.34 4.78 -13.20
N ALA A 65 13.21 3.97 -14.26
CA ALA A 65 13.33 4.44 -15.64
C ALA A 65 12.24 5.48 -16.00
N TRP A 66 10.99 5.23 -15.57
CA TRP A 66 9.91 6.21 -15.75
C TRP A 66 10.20 7.54 -15.06
N ASN A 67 10.68 7.51 -13.82
CA ASN A 67 11.03 8.71 -13.09
C ASN A 67 12.22 9.45 -13.74
N LYS A 68 13.19 8.72 -14.31
CA LYS A 68 14.31 9.29 -15.06
C LYS A 68 13.81 10.03 -16.31
N TYR A 69 12.94 9.39 -17.10
CA TYR A 69 12.31 10.01 -18.27
C TYR A 69 11.44 11.22 -17.90
N LYS A 70 10.67 11.13 -16.81
CA LYS A 70 9.85 12.26 -16.32
C LYS A 70 10.66 13.49 -15.91
N ARG A 71 11.88 13.29 -15.40
CA ARG A 71 12.79 14.40 -15.05
C ARG A 71 13.42 14.98 -16.31
N ASN A 72 13.89 14.11 -17.19
CA ASN A 72 14.60 14.46 -18.41
C ASN A 72 13.95 13.76 -19.60
N MET A 73 13.06 14.46 -20.31
CA MET A 73 12.26 13.94 -21.41
C MET A 73 13.08 13.76 -22.71
N THR A 74 14.13 12.94 -22.64
CA THR A 74 14.96 12.59 -23.80
C THR A 74 14.51 11.26 -24.40
N ASN A 75 14.72 11.09 -25.71
CA ASN A 75 14.39 9.85 -26.41
C ASN A 75 15.15 8.64 -25.83
N LEU A 76 16.43 8.81 -25.46
CA LEU A 76 17.21 7.75 -24.81
C LEU A 76 16.57 7.25 -23.50
N ASN A 77 16.08 8.18 -22.66
CA ASN A 77 15.42 7.80 -21.41
C ASN A 77 14.05 7.14 -21.66
N TYR A 78 13.39 7.48 -22.75
CA TYR A 78 12.14 6.86 -23.17
C TYR A 78 12.36 5.41 -23.63
N GLU A 79 13.41 5.17 -24.42
CA GLU A 79 13.83 3.82 -24.83
C GLU A 79 14.22 2.95 -23.62
N ASP A 80 15.03 3.49 -22.70
CA ASP A 80 15.37 2.82 -21.43
C ASP A 80 14.09 2.40 -20.67
N TYR A 81 13.09 3.27 -20.62
CA TYR A 81 11.80 2.98 -20.00
C TYR A 81 11.04 1.88 -20.74
N HIS A 82 11.00 1.90 -22.07
CA HIS A 82 10.35 0.87 -22.87
C HIS A 82 10.97 -0.51 -22.65
N ILE A 83 12.29 -0.60 -22.66
CA ILE A 83 13.02 -1.83 -22.38
C ILE A 83 12.66 -2.35 -20.97
N ALA A 84 12.71 -1.47 -19.96
CA ALA A 84 12.37 -1.84 -18.59
C ALA A 84 10.88 -2.25 -18.44
N ARG A 85 9.96 -1.59 -19.15
CA ARG A 85 8.52 -1.93 -19.18
C ARG A 85 8.29 -3.30 -19.81
N ASN A 86 8.92 -3.58 -20.94
CA ASN A 86 8.79 -4.84 -21.66
C ASN A 86 9.36 -5.99 -20.83
N ASN A 87 10.53 -5.79 -20.22
CA ASN A 87 11.13 -6.77 -19.32
C ASN A 87 10.23 -7.05 -18.10
N ALA A 88 9.74 -6.01 -17.42
CA ALA A 88 8.83 -6.18 -16.28
C ALA A 88 7.57 -6.95 -16.67
N THR A 89 7.01 -6.69 -17.86
CA THR A 89 5.84 -7.41 -18.37
C THR A 89 6.16 -8.88 -18.63
N LYS A 90 7.31 -9.18 -19.24
CA LYS A 90 7.78 -10.55 -19.50
C LYS A 90 7.97 -11.33 -18.19
N VAL A 91 8.72 -10.77 -17.24
CA VAL A 91 8.97 -11.40 -15.93
C VAL A 91 7.67 -11.64 -15.17
N GLN A 92 6.75 -10.66 -15.17
CA GLN A 92 5.46 -10.80 -14.52
C GLN A 92 4.61 -11.94 -15.13
N ARG A 93 4.56 -12.04 -16.46
CA ARG A 93 3.83 -13.12 -17.16
C ARG A 93 4.45 -14.49 -16.88
N ASN A 94 5.78 -14.58 -16.91
CA ASN A 94 6.50 -15.83 -16.64
C ASN A 94 6.30 -16.29 -15.20
N ALA A 95 6.40 -15.39 -14.21
CA ALA A 95 6.17 -15.72 -12.81
C ALA A 95 4.72 -16.21 -12.57
N HIS A 96 3.74 -15.56 -13.19
CA HIS A 96 2.35 -15.99 -13.11
C HIS A 96 2.14 -17.38 -13.71
N ARG A 97 2.66 -17.62 -14.92
CA ARG A 97 2.56 -18.91 -15.60
C ARG A 97 3.25 -20.03 -14.82
N HIS A 98 4.42 -19.73 -14.25
CA HIS A 98 5.15 -20.69 -13.43
C HIS A 98 4.36 -21.07 -12.18
N TYR A 99 3.77 -20.08 -11.50
CA TYR A 99 2.88 -20.32 -10.37
C TYR A 99 1.65 -21.16 -10.76
N GLU A 100 0.99 -20.87 -11.89
CA GLU A 100 -0.16 -21.66 -12.36
C GLU A 100 0.26 -23.10 -12.65
N LYS A 101 1.43 -23.30 -13.25
CA LYS A 101 1.99 -24.64 -13.48
C LYS A 101 2.26 -25.37 -12.16
N GLN A 102 2.90 -24.71 -11.19
CA GLN A 102 3.12 -25.30 -9.86
C GLN A 102 1.81 -25.70 -9.18
N VAL A 103 0.78 -24.84 -9.25
CA VAL A 103 -0.54 -25.15 -8.69
C VAL A 103 -1.17 -26.38 -9.36
N ALA A 104 -0.94 -26.58 -10.66
CA ALA A 104 -1.42 -27.74 -11.40
C ALA A 104 -0.63 -29.02 -11.07
N ASP A 105 0.69 -28.91 -10.96
CA ASP A 105 1.58 -30.03 -10.61
C ASP A 105 1.30 -30.51 -9.17
N ASP A 106 1.04 -29.58 -8.25
CA ASP A 106 0.79 -29.85 -6.82
C ASP A 106 -0.66 -30.24 -6.50
N ILE A 107 -1.54 -30.51 -7.47
CA ILE A 107 -2.96 -30.83 -7.18
C ILE A 107 -3.09 -32.04 -6.25
N LYS A 108 -2.27 -33.07 -6.49
CA LYS A 108 -2.29 -34.34 -5.75
C LYS A 108 -1.66 -34.21 -4.35
N THR A 109 -0.62 -33.39 -4.22
CA THR A 109 0.12 -33.20 -2.96
C THR A 109 -0.54 -32.14 -2.07
N ASN A 110 -1.08 -31.08 -2.67
CA ASN A 110 -1.67 -29.94 -1.97
C ASN A 110 -2.93 -29.41 -2.68
N THR A 111 -4.01 -30.18 -2.58
CA THR A 111 -5.31 -29.87 -3.19
C THR A 111 -5.91 -28.55 -2.66
N LYS A 112 -5.54 -28.11 -1.45
CA LYS A 112 -5.99 -26.82 -0.88
C LYS A 112 -5.52 -25.62 -1.70
N ASN A 113 -4.30 -25.66 -2.23
CA ASN A 113 -3.75 -24.58 -3.06
C ASN A 113 -4.54 -24.42 -4.36
N PHE A 114 -4.90 -25.55 -4.99
CA PHE A 114 -5.72 -25.56 -6.19
C PHE A 114 -7.10 -24.95 -5.94
N TRP A 115 -7.82 -25.39 -4.91
CA TRP A 115 -9.14 -24.83 -4.60
C TRP A 115 -9.08 -23.36 -4.18
N ARG A 116 -8.01 -22.92 -3.51
CA ARG A 116 -7.76 -21.50 -3.23
C ARG A 116 -7.57 -20.70 -4.52
N TYR A 117 -6.81 -21.24 -5.48
CA TYR A 117 -6.64 -20.64 -6.80
C TYR A 117 -7.97 -20.54 -7.56
N VAL A 118 -8.75 -21.63 -7.66
CA VAL A 118 -10.08 -21.65 -8.28
C VAL A 118 -11.01 -20.62 -7.64
N LYS A 119 -11.10 -20.61 -6.31
CA LYS A 119 -11.89 -19.63 -5.56
C LYS A 119 -11.48 -18.19 -5.87
N SER A 120 -10.18 -17.93 -6.04
CA SER A 120 -9.68 -16.59 -6.40
C SER A 120 -10.09 -16.13 -7.81
N LYS A 121 -10.42 -17.07 -8.72
CA LYS A 121 -10.88 -16.77 -10.08
C LYS A 121 -12.41 -16.70 -10.18
N THR A 122 -13.11 -17.49 -9.38
CA THR A 122 -14.58 -17.59 -9.42
C THR A 122 -15.28 -16.61 -8.48
N GLN A 123 -14.63 -16.19 -7.38
CA GLN A 123 -15.26 -15.21 -6.49
C GLN A 123 -15.35 -13.84 -7.17
N LYS A 124 -16.58 -13.37 -7.34
CA LYS A 124 -16.88 -11.97 -7.64
C LYS A 124 -16.28 -11.11 -6.52
N ASP A 125 -15.37 -10.23 -6.90
CA ASP A 125 -14.71 -9.30 -5.99
C ASP A 125 -15.78 -8.40 -5.35
N ARG A 126 -16.21 -8.74 -4.11
CA ARG A 126 -17.31 -8.03 -3.41
C ARG A 126 -17.02 -6.53 -3.28
N HIS A 127 -15.74 -6.16 -3.30
CA HIS A 127 -15.28 -4.77 -3.24
C HIS A 127 -15.48 -4.00 -4.56
N CYS A 128 -15.36 -4.66 -5.70
CA CYS A 128 -15.61 -4.04 -7.01
C CYS A 128 -17.11 -3.78 -7.26
N TYR A 129 -17.99 -4.65 -6.75
CA TYR A 129 -19.44 -4.41 -6.83
C TYR A 129 -19.87 -3.17 -6.02
N PHE A 130 -19.36 -2.98 -4.81
CA PHE A 130 -19.70 -1.80 -4.01
C PHE A 130 -19.20 -0.48 -4.61
N ARG A 131 -17.98 -0.45 -5.19
CA ARG A 131 -17.46 0.77 -5.85
C ARG A 131 -18.15 1.06 -7.18
N LYS A 132 -18.43 0.06 -8.03
CA LYS A 132 -19.17 0.26 -9.27
C LYS A 132 -20.60 0.72 -9.01
N ARG A 133 -21.28 0.13 -8.02
CA ARG A 133 -22.67 0.48 -7.67
C ARG A 133 -22.79 1.87 -7.04
N ARG A 134 -21.79 2.31 -6.26
CA ARG A 134 -21.73 3.67 -5.71
C ARG A 134 -21.44 4.71 -6.81
N TRP A 135 -20.53 4.43 -7.74
CA TRP A 135 -20.28 5.31 -8.89
C TRP A 135 -21.49 5.43 -9.84
N TYR A 136 -22.20 4.32 -10.09
CA TYR A 136 -23.40 4.32 -10.94
C TYR A 136 -24.57 5.09 -10.32
N ASN A 137 -24.74 5.03 -8.98
CA ASN A 137 -25.82 5.74 -8.29
C ASN A 137 -25.52 7.24 -8.05
N SER A 138 -24.25 7.64 -8.01
CA SER A 138 -23.87 9.06 -7.85
C SER A 138 -23.94 9.88 -9.14
N ASN A 139 -24.02 9.24 -10.31
CA ASN A 139 -24.08 9.90 -11.63
C ASN A 139 -25.46 9.74 -12.30
N ARG A 140 -26.51 9.50 -11.51
CA ARG A 140 -27.90 9.33 -11.97
C ARG A 140 -28.84 10.44 -11.47
N GLN A 141 -28.28 11.57 -11.07
CA GLN A 141 -28.99 12.82 -10.80
C GLN A 141 -28.50 13.87 -11.79
#